data_AF-A0A640Y8B4-F1
#
_entry.id   AF-A0A640Y8B4-F1
#
_cell.length_a   1.000
_cell.length_b   1.000
_cell.length_c   1.000
_cell.angle_alpha   90.00
_cell.angle_beta   90.00
_cell.angle_gamma   90.00
#
_symmetry.space_group_name_H-M   'P 1'
#
loop_
_entity.id
_entity.type
_entity.pdbx_description
1 polymer ?
#
loop_
_entity_poly.entity_id
_entity_poly.type
_entity_poly.pdbx_seq_one_letter_code
_entity_poly.pdbx_strand_id
1 'polypeptide(L)' 'MSLEGIHHVTAITADAQDNIDFYAGVLGLRLVKKTVNQDDPTVYHLFFSDEQGRAVAAVSTSSARSTPACPTSWATPGA' A
#
# COMPACT_ATOMS: atom_id res chain seq x y z
N MET A 1 1.79 -15.15 -26.36
CA MET A 1 1.80 -13.99 -25.45
C MET A 1 3.11 -14.01 -24.69
N SER A 2 3.87 -12.92 -24.70
CA SER A 2 5.15 -12.80 -23.98
C SER A 2 4.90 -12.04 -22.68
N LEU A 3 5.53 -12.45 -21.58
CA LEU A 3 5.59 -11.65 -20.36
C LEU A 3 6.66 -10.57 -20.54
N GLU A 4 6.30 -9.30 -20.34
CA GLU A 4 7.21 -8.15 -20.55
C GLU A 4 8.11 -7.86 -19.34
N GLY A 5 7.94 -8.60 -18.24
CA GLY A 5 8.78 -8.50 -17.06
C GLY A 5 7.98 -8.55 -15.75
N ILE A 6 8.60 -8.06 -14.67
CA ILE A 6 7.98 -7.95 -13.36
C ILE A 6 7.13 -6.68 -13.33
N HIS A 7 5.85 -6.84 -12.99
CA HIS A 7 4.89 -5.73 -12.93
C HIS A 7 4.85 -5.03 -11.57
N HIS A 8 5.06 -5.78 -10.48
CA HIS A 8 5.31 -5.30 -9.12
C HIS A 8 5.68 -6.50 -8.25
N VAL A 9 6.27 -6.23 -7.09
CA VAL A 9 6.49 -7.22 -6.03
C VAL A 9 5.65 -6.83 -4.82
N THR A 10 4.91 -7.79 -4.25
CA THR A 10 4.14 -7.57 -3.02
C THR A 10 4.86 -8.15 -1.82
N ALA A 11 5.07 -7.35 -0.77
CA ALA A 11 5.68 -7.78 0.49
C ALA A 11 4.84 -7.36 1.69
N ILE A 12 4.97 -8.10 2.79
CA ILE A 12 4.33 -7.77 4.08
C ILE A 12 5.36 -7.14 5.00
N THR A 13 5.03 -6.02 5.62
CA THR A 13 5.90 -5.37 6.62
C THR A 13 5.16 -5.08 7.92
N ALA A 14 5.94 -4.89 8.99
CA ALA A 14 5.42 -4.63 10.32
C ALA A 14 4.80 -3.24 10.39
N ASP A 15 5.60 -2.16 10.31
CA ASP A 15 5.13 -0.78 10.49
C ASP A 15 5.04 0.02 9.18
N ALA A 16 3.96 0.79 9.03
CA ALA A 16 3.72 1.61 7.85
C ALA A 16 4.68 2.81 7.74
N GLN A 17 5.03 3.41 8.88
CA GLN A 17 5.91 4.58 8.91
C GLN A 17 7.35 4.17 8.64
N ASP A 18 7.84 3.13 9.31
CA ASP A 18 9.19 2.59 9.08
C ASP A 18 9.37 2.17 7.61
N ASN A 19 8.29 1.64 7.01
CA ASN A 19 8.26 1.29 5.60
C ASN A 19 8.39 2.52 4.70
N ILE A 20 7.63 3.59 4.96
CA ILE A 20 7.76 4.84 4.20
C ILE A 20 9.15 5.45 4.39
N ASP A 21 9.68 5.46 5.59
CA ASP A 21 11.00 6.02 5.89
C ASP A 21 12.11 5.25 5.16
N PHE A 22 11.99 3.93 5.05
CA PHE A 22 12.91 3.12 4.27
C PHE A 22 12.74 3.30 2.77
N TYR A 23 11.53 3.08 2.23
CA TYR A 23 11.32 3.09 0.79
C TYR A 23 11.37 4.49 0.18
N ALA A 24 10.85 5.52 0.85
CA ALA A 24 10.90 6.90 0.37
C ALA A 24 12.13 7.67 0.87
N GLY A 25 12.57 7.44 2.11
CA GLY A 25 13.72 8.14 2.67
C GLY A 25 15.05 7.56 2.20
N VAL A 26 15.26 6.24 2.36
CA VAL A 26 16.55 5.59 2.04
C VAL A 26 16.65 5.23 0.57
N LEU A 27 15.61 4.59 0.01
CA LEU A 27 15.62 4.15 -1.39
C LEU A 27 15.18 5.25 -2.38
N GLY A 28 14.65 6.37 -1.88
CA GLY A 28 14.23 7.50 -2.71
C GLY A 28 13.02 7.22 -3.61
N LEU A 29 12.25 6.16 -3.32
CA LEU A 29 11.06 5.84 -4.09
C LEU A 29 9.88 6.74 -3.70
N ARG A 30 9.05 7.07 -4.67
CA ARG A 30 7.87 7.89 -4.42
C ARG A 30 6.70 7.02 -4.00
N LEU A 31 6.03 7.39 -2.91
CA LEU A 31 4.72 6.84 -2.56
C LEU A 31 3.70 7.33 -3.59
N VAL A 32 3.27 6.45 -4.50
CA VAL A 32 2.34 6.78 -5.59
C VAL A 32 0.90 6.57 -5.19
N LYS A 33 0.63 5.56 -4.35
CA LYS A 33 -0.73 5.24 -3.93
C LYS A 33 -0.75 4.73 -2.50
N LYS A 34 -1.68 5.27 -1.72
CA LYS A 34 -2.04 4.78 -0.39
C LYS A 34 -3.48 4.30 -0.46
N THR A 35 -3.70 3.02 -0.24
CA THR A 35 -5.03 2.41 -0.20
C THR A 35 -5.06 1.39 0.94
N VAL A 36 -6.21 0.78 1.16
CA VAL A 36 -6.35 -0.40 2.01
C VAL A 36 -6.26 -1.67 1.17
N ASN A 37 -5.90 -2.79 1.79
CA ASN A 37 -5.94 -4.09 1.14
C ASN A 37 -7.41 -4.44 0.79
N GLN A 38 -7.61 -5.00 -0.40
CA GLN A 38 -8.94 -5.35 -0.90
C GLN A 38 -9.50 -6.58 -0.18
N ASP A 39 -8.64 -7.47 0.28
CA ASP A 39 -9.02 -8.65 1.05
C ASP A 39 -9.24 -8.31 2.54
N ASP A 40 -8.51 -7.32 3.06
CA ASP A 40 -8.59 -6.88 4.46
C ASP A 40 -8.47 -5.34 4.57
N PRO A 41 -9.58 -4.62 4.71
CA PRO A 41 -9.58 -3.16 4.83
C PRO A 41 -8.84 -2.61 6.06
N THR A 42 -8.47 -3.47 7.02
CA THR A 42 -7.73 -3.05 8.23
C THR A 42 -6.24 -2.87 7.97
N VAL A 43 -5.73 -3.40 6.85
CA VAL A 43 -4.33 -3.39 6.45
C VAL A 43 -4.07 -2.31 5.41
N TYR A 44 -3.03 -1.51 5.63
CA TYR A 44 -2.60 -0.53 4.63
C TYR A 44 -1.86 -1.21 3.49
N HIS A 45 -2.17 -0.77 2.26
CA HIS A 45 -1.52 -1.21 1.04
C HIS A 45 -0.90 0.03 0.37
N LEU A 46 0.43 0.12 0.47
CA LEU A 46 1.26 1.24 0.03
C LEU A 46 1.98 0.89 -1.27
N PHE A 47 1.92 1.75 -2.27
CA PHE A 47 2.56 1.54 -3.55
C PHE A 47 3.71 2.53 -3.76
N PHE A 48 4.89 2.00 -4.06
CA PHE A 48 6.08 2.78 -4.32
C PHE A 48 6.53 2.62 -5.78
N SER A 49 6.98 3.73 -6.35
CA SER A 49 7.40 3.81 -7.75
C SER A 49 8.56 4.77 -7.93
N ASP A 50 9.27 4.65 -9.04
CA ASP A 50 10.25 5.64 -9.45
C ASP A 50 9.58 6.92 -10.02
N GLU A 51 10.37 7.93 -10.37
CA GLU A 51 9.87 9.18 -10.95
C GLU A 51 9.14 8.97 -12.29
N GLN A 52 9.44 7.87 -13.00
CA GLN A 52 8.79 7.51 -14.27
C GLN A 52 7.50 6.71 -14.07
N GLY A 53 7.08 6.46 -12.83
CA GLY A 53 5.85 5.72 -12.54
C GLY A 53 5.94 4.22 -12.80
N ARG A 54 7.16 3.66 -12.94
CA ARG A 54 7.36 2.21 -13.07
C ARG A 54 7.20 1.57 -11.70
N ALA A 55 6.06 0.90 -11.51
CA ALA A 55 5.72 0.26 -10.25
C ALA A 55 6.76 -0.81 -9.90
N VAL A 56 7.55 -0.56 -8.86
CA VAL A 56 8.60 -1.51 -8.43
C VAL A 56 8.13 -2.35 -7.25
N ALA A 57 7.32 -1.78 -6.35
CA ALA A 57 6.92 -2.47 -5.12
C ALA A 57 5.53 -2.03 -4.63
N ALA A 58 4.69 -3.02 -4.35
CA ALA A 58 3.50 -2.88 -3.53
C ALA A 58 3.83 -3.47 -2.15
N VAL A 59 3.52 -2.76 -1.07
CA VAL A 59 3.82 -3.22 0.28
C VAL A 59 2.57 -3.13 1.13
N SER A 60 2.18 -4.27 1.70
CA SER A 60 1.05 -4.38 2.62
C SER A 60 1.58 -4.38 4.05
N THR A 61 1.24 -3.37 4.84
CA THR A 61 1.75 -3.22 6.21
C THR A 61 0.68 -3.60 7.22
N SER A 62 0.96 -4.56 8.09
CA SER A 62 0.00 -5.07 9.09
C SER A 62 -0.13 -4.19 10.34
N SER A 63 0.69 -3.14 10.51
CA SER A 63 0.59 -2.18 11.61
C SER A 63 -0.71 -1.37 11.52
N ALA A 64 -1.68 -1.87 12.26
CA ALA A 64 -2.89 -1.18 12.69
C ALA A 64 -2.60 -0.03 13.69
N ARG A 65 -1.46 0.68 13.58
CA ARG A 65 -1.17 1.83 14.47
C ARG A 65 -1.73 3.16 13.97
N SER A 66 -2.71 3.13 13.07
CA SER A 66 -3.72 4.19 12.85
C SER A 66 -4.51 3.93 11.57
N THR A 67 -5.30 2.87 11.51
CA THR A 67 -6.55 2.98 10.75
C THR A 67 -7.53 3.71 11.68
N PRO A 68 -7.96 4.96 11.40
CA PRO A 68 -9.33 5.27 11.74
C PRO A 68 -10.11 4.28 10.89
N ALA A 69 -10.74 3.30 11.53
CA ALA A 69 -11.74 2.48 10.89
C ALA A 69 -12.57 3.43 10.02
N CYS A 70 -12.67 3.12 8.73
CA CYS A 70 -13.60 3.78 7.83
C CYS A 70 -14.89 4.04 8.63
N PRO A 71 -15.32 5.30 8.85
CA PRO A 71 -16.51 5.54 9.66
C PRO A 71 -17.62 4.77 8.96
N THR A 72 -18.26 3.88 9.71
CA THR A 72 -19.26 2.92 9.24
C THR A 72 -20.55 3.60 8.75
N SER A 73 -20.50 4.86 8.32
CA SER A 73 -21.62 5.63 7.79
C SER A 73 -21.95 5.29 6.33
N TRP A 74 -21.08 4.58 5.60
CA TRP A 74 -21.31 4.23 4.19
C TRP A 74 -21.71 2.76 3.98
N ALA A 75 -21.96 2.01 5.05
CA ALA A 75 -22.36 0.60 5.00
C ALA A 75 -23.74 0.36 5.66
N THR A 76 -24.79 0.89 5.05
CA THR A 76 -26.15 0.34 5.22
C THR A 76 -26.88 0.34 3.87
N PRO A 77 -27.04 -0.82 3.21
CA PRO A 77 -28.12 -1.01 2.25
C PRO A 77 -29.33 -1.52 3.02
N GLY A 78 -30.34 -0.66 3.22
CA GLY A 78 -31.66 -1.08 3.70
C GLY A 78 -32.10 -0.44 5.02
N ALA A 79 -32.68 0.76 4.90
CA ALA A 79 -33.85 1.19 5.66
C ALA A 79 -34.68 2.09 4.74
#